data_AF-A0A498LLN1-F1
#
_entry.id   AF-A0A498LLN1-F1
#
_cell.length_a   1.000
_cell.length_b   1.000
_cell.length_c   1.000
_cell.angle_alpha   90.00
_cell.angle_beta   90.00
_cell.angle_gamma   90.00
#
_symmetry.space_group_name_H-M   'P 1'
#
loop_
_entity.id
_entity.type
_entity.pdbx_description
1 polymer ?
#
loop_
_entity_poly.entity_id
_entity_poly.type
_entity_poly.pdbx_seq_one_letter_code
_entity_poly.pdbx_strand_id
1 'polypeptide(L)'
;MKIEFAPLHVPLRRRLQTAAVVQWVFSFLALGLVSSEKASASYLLGHPGGGQAAVIAVGGAPESLDARPGAAWLVPVFSFGENELFDQMENPAGSTLRRVQDRLQRIMGVAMPLFHARGVFQYSFGLLPYRKPIHTVVGRPIPVTQNPCPSKDDIDTLHTLYMEALTQVFEENKKNYGVPEDKHLNFI
;
A
#
# COMPACT_ATOMS: atom_id res chain seq x y z
N MET A 1 23.52 -23.29 -12.47
CA MET A 1 22.39 -22.88 -11.61
C MET A 1 21.25 -23.87 -11.85
N LYS A 2 20.87 -24.71 -10.87
CA LYS A 2 19.74 -25.64 -11.03
C LYS A 2 18.46 -24.83 -10.79
N ILE A 3 17.60 -24.76 -11.79
CA ILE A 3 16.26 -24.17 -11.64
C ILE A 3 15.43 -25.17 -10.84
N GLU A 4 15.17 -24.88 -9.57
CA GLU A 4 14.17 -25.61 -8.79
C GLU A 4 12.79 -25.16 -9.25
N PHE A 5 12.11 -26.03 -9.99
CA PHE A 5 10.73 -25.82 -10.37
C PHE A 5 9.83 -25.87 -9.13
N ALA A 6 8.82 -25.00 -9.11
CA ALA A 6 7.83 -24.99 -8.04
C ALA A 6 7.22 -26.39 -7.87
N PRO A 7 7.02 -26.86 -6.62
CA PRO A 7 6.51 -28.20 -6.37
C PRO A 7 5.14 -28.40 -7.02
N LEU A 8 4.97 -29.49 -7.79
CA LEU A 8 3.72 -29.84 -8.49
C LEU A 8 2.52 -29.97 -7.53
N HIS A 9 2.77 -30.28 -6.26
CA HIS A 9 1.76 -30.47 -5.23
C HIS A 9 1.78 -29.33 -4.21
N VAL A 10 1.25 -28.17 -4.61
CA VAL A 10 1.02 -27.03 -3.71
C VAL A 10 -0.25 -27.27 -2.86
N PRO A 11 -0.21 -27.10 -1.52
CA PRO A 11 -1.38 -27.22 -0.64
C PRO A 11 -2.52 -26.29 -1.05
N LEU A 12 -3.77 -26.73 -0.85
CA LEU A 12 -4.98 -26.03 -1.31
C LEU A 12 -5.06 -24.57 -0.80
N ARG A 13 -4.56 -24.30 0.41
CA ARG A 13 -4.48 -22.95 1.00
C ARG A 13 -3.62 -21.98 0.17
N ARG A 14 -2.47 -22.44 -0.34
CA ARG A 14 -1.57 -21.63 -1.17
C ARG A 14 -2.16 -21.41 -2.58
N ARG A 15 -2.90 -22.40 -3.11
CA ARG A 15 -3.63 -22.25 -4.38
C ARG A 15 -4.71 -21.17 -4.28
N LEU A 16 -5.44 -21.11 -3.17
CA LEU A 16 -6.44 -20.07 -2.91
C LEU A 16 -5.81 -18.68 -2.77
N GLN A 17 -4.63 -18.57 -2.15
CA GLN A 17 -3.88 -17.31 -2.09
C GLN A 17 -3.42 -16.86 -3.47
N THR A 18 -2.85 -17.77 -4.29
CA THR A 18 -2.48 -17.46 -5.67
C THR A 18 -3.70 -17.09 -6.51
N ALA A 19 -4.82 -17.79 -6.35
CA ALA A 19 -6.07 -17.47 -7.04
C ALA A 19 -6.62 -16.10 -6.63
N ALA A 20 -6.54 -15.73 -5.35
CA ALA A 20 -6.95 -14.41 -4.86
C ALA A 20 -6.05 -13.29 -5.41
N VAL A 21 -4.73 -13.50 -5.47
CA VAL A 21 -3.79 -12.55 -6.10
C VAL A 21 -4.06 -12.43 -7.60
N VAL A 22 -4.27 -13.55 -8.30
CA VAL A 22 -4.63 -13.57 -9.72
C VAL A 22 -5.95 -12.83 -9.94
N GLN A 23 -6.99 -13.11 -9.15
CA GLN A 23 -8.28 -12.42 -9.21
C GLN A 23 -8.13 -10.92 -8.94
N TRP A 24 -7.29 -10.53 -7.99
CA TRP A 24 -7.01 -9.12 -7.68
C TRP A 24 -6.20 -8.43 -8.79
N VAL A 25 -5.26 -9.11 -9.42
CA VAL A 25 -4.52 -8.59 -10.59
C VAL A 25 -5.43 -8.45 -11.80
N PHE A 26 -6.31 -9.43 -12.06
CA PHE A 26 -7.23 -9.38 -13.20
C PHE A 26 -8.40 -8.41 -12.98
N SER A 27 -8.77 -8.08 -11.74
CA SER A 27 -9.74 -7.02 -11.49
C SER A 27 -9.22 -5.65 -11.90
N PHE A 28 -7.90 -5.38 -11.79
CA PHE A 28 -7.29 -4.17 -12.35
C PHE A 28 -7.38 -4.11 -13.87
N LEU A 29 -7.18 -5.24 -14.56
CA LEU A 29 -7.29 -5.30 -16.02
C LEU A 29 -8.74 -5.12 -16.50
N ALA A 30 -9.73 -5.61 -15.75
CA ALA A 30 -11.15 -5.47 -16.08
C ALA A 30 -11.72 -4.06 -15.81
N LEU A 31 -11.01 -3.22 -15.05
CA LEU A 31 -11.43 -1.85 -14.71
C LEU A 31 -11.08 -0.80 -15.78
N GLY A 32 -10.60 -1.21 -16.96
CA GLY A 32 -10.37 -0.28 -18.08
C GLY A 32 -9.19 0.66 -17.85
N LEU A 33 -8.10 0.15 -17.27
CA LEU A 33 -6.85 0.90 -17.17
C LEU A 33 -6.35 1.28 -18.57
N VAL A 34 -6.05 2.56 -18.73
CA VAL A 34 -5.54 3.15 -19.96
C VAL A 34 -4.08 3.54 -19.73
N SER A 35 -3.28 3.63 -20.80
CA SER A 35 -1.88 4.11 -20.71
C SER A 35 -1.82 5.42 -19.92
N SER A 36 -0.77 5.60 -19.10
CA SER A 36 -0.52 6.83 -18.33
C SER A 36 -0.06 8.01 -19.20
N GLU A 37 -0.16 7.87 -20.53
CA GLU A 37 0.18 8.91 -21.48
C GLU A 37 -0.76 10.12 -21.40
N LYS A 38 -0.19 11.30 -21.67
CA LYS A 38 -0.92 12.57 -21.72
C LYS A 38 -2.13 12.52 -22.66
N ALA A 39 -2.03 11.79 -23.77
CA ALA A 39 -3.13 11.62 -24.73
C ALA A 39 -4.31 10.85 -24.12
N SER A 40 -4.05 9.77 -23.39
CA SER A 40 -5.08 8.96 -22.71
C SER A 40 -5.74 9.74 -21.57
N ALA A 41 -4.97 10.49 -20.79
CA ALA A 41 -5.52 11.37 -19.76
C ALA A 41 -6.41 12.48 -20.36
N SER A 42 -5.97 13.09 -21.47
CA SER A 42 -6.75 14.14 -22.16
C SER A 42 -8.04 13.59 -22.77
N TYR A 43 -8.02 12.37 -23.31
CA TYR A 43 -9.20 11.69 -23.81
C TYR A 43 -10.21 11.39 -22.69
N LEU A 44 -9.74 10.83 -21.57
CA LEU A 44 -10.60 10.52 -20.43
C LEU A 44 -11.19 11.76 -19.75
N LEU A 45 -10.46 12.87 -19.69
CA LEU A 45 -10.92 14.11 -19.06
C LEU A 45 -11.67 15.05 -20.02
N GLY A 46 -11.61 14.79 -21.34
CA GLY A 46 -12.19 15.65 -22.37
C GLY A 46 -13.68 15.40 -22.67
N HIS A 47 -14.29 14.38 -22.08
CA HIS A 47 -15.70 14.07 -22.34
C HIS A 47 -16.62 14.92 -21.44
N PRO A 48 -17.63 15.61 -22.00
CA PRO A 48 -18.52 16.50 -21.25
C PRO A 48 -19.57 15.79 -20.37
N GLY A 49 -19.39 14.50 -20.05
CA GLY A 49 -20.23 13.74 -19.14
C GLY A 49 -19.49 13.50 -17.82
N GLY A 50 -19.89 14.17 -16.74
CA GLY A 50 -19.29 13.98 -15.42
C GLY A 50 -19.34 12.51 -14.96
N GLY A 51 -18.35 12.08 -14.17
CA GLY A 51 -18.25 10.71 -13.63
C GLY A 51 -16.90 10.02 -13.86
N GLN A 52 -15.97 10.67 -14.57
CA GLN A 52 -14.63 10.14 -14.84
C GLN A 52 -13.65 10.54 -13.74
N ALA A 53 -12.99 9.55 -13.15
CA ALA A 53 -11.88 9.74 -12.22
C ALA A 53 -10.64 9.10 -12.84
N ALA A 54 -9.60 9.89 -13.10
CA ALA A 54 -8.30 9.40 -13.54
C ALA A 54 -7.38 9.26 -12.32
N VAL A 55 -6.87 8.06 -12.08
CA VAL A 55 -5.90 7.76 -11.01
C VAL A 55 -4.61 7.31 -11.70
N ILE A 56 -3.53 8.06 -11.49
CA ILE A 56 -2.20 7.72 -12.02
C ILE A 56 -1.48 6.91 -10.95
N ALA A 57 -1.28 5.62 -11.20
CA ALA A 57 -0.35 4.83 -10.42
C ALA A 57 1.08 5.23 -10.83
N VAL A 58 1.81 5.87 -9.91
CA VAL A 58 3.21 6.22 -10.12
C VAL A 58 4.05 4.95 -9.90
N GLY A 59 4.78 4.52 -10.94
CA GLY A 59 5.48 3.24 -11.01
C GLY A 59 4.71 2.22 -11.86
N GLY A 60 5.05 2.11 -13.14
CA GLY A 60 4.38 1.23 -14.12
C GLY A 60 5.34 0.37 -14.96
N ALA A 61 4.77 -0.22 -16.01
CA ALA A 61 5.47 -1.11 -16.95
C ALA A 61 6.81 -0.55 -17.52
N PRO A 62 6.95 0.75 -17.87
CA PRO A 62 8.24 1.27 -18.35
C PRO A 62 9.32 1.23 -17.26
N GLU A 63 9.01 1.62 -16.02
CA GLU A 63 9.95 1.56 -14.90
C GLU A 63 10.35 0.10 -14.58
N SER A 64 9.45 -0.86 -14.84
CA SER A 64 9.74 -2.30 -14.73
C SER A 64 10.68 -2.84 -15.81
N LEU A 65 10.68 -2.23 -17.02
CA LEU A 65 11.60 -2.59 -18.10
C LEU A 65 13.02 -2.10 -17.81
N ASP A 66 13.14 -0.99 -17.07
CA ASP A 66 14.41 -0.42 -16.62
C ASP A 66 14.91 -0.99 -15.29
N ALA A 67 14.10 -1.82 -14.60
CA ALA A 67 14.47 -2.51 -13.37
C ALA A 67 15.52 -3.59 -13.64
N ARG A 68 16.78 -3.18 -13.73
CA ARG A 68 17.94 -4.10 -13.80
C ARG A 68 18.32 -4.58 -12.40
N PRO A 69 18.66 -5.87 -12.22
CA PRO A 69 19.24 -6.34 -10.97
C PRO A 69 20.45 -5.48 -10.58
N GLY A 70 20.44 -4.95 -9.35
CA GLY A 70 21.51 -4.09 -8.82
C GLY A 70 21.43 -2.60 -9.17
N ALA A 71 20.41 -2.15 -9.93
CA ALA A 71 20.26 -0.73 -10.32
C ALA A 71 19.33 0.08 -9.41
N ALA A 72 18.58 -0.57 -8.51
CA ALA A 72 17.61 0.10 -7.64
C ALA A 72 18.19 0.33 -6.24
N TRP A 73 18.02 1.55 -5.75
CA TRP A 73 18.32 1.91 -4.36
C TRP A 73 17.07 1.77 -3.51
N LEU A 74 17.25 1.49 -2.22
CA LEU A 74 16.14 1.44 -1.28
C LEU A 74 15.80 2.88 -0.89
N VAL A 75 14.55 3.31 -1.06
CA VAL A 75 14.15 4.69 -0.76
C VAL A 75 13.10 4.68 0.33
N PRO A 76 13.35 5.33 1.50
CA PRO A 76 12.34 5.48 2.53
C PRO A 76 11.30 6.49 2.08
N VAL A 77 10.03 6.08 2.09
CA VAL A 77 8.90 6.90 1.66
C VAL A 77 7.86 6.87 2.77
N PHE A 78 7.36 8.05 3.15
CA PHE A 78 6.32 8.18 4.16
C PHE A 78 5.19 9.07 3.65
N SER A 79 3.94 8.63 3.83
CA SER A 79 2.76 9.36 3.41
C SER A 79 1.97 9.87 4.60
N PHE A 80 1.86 11.19 4.73
CA PHE A 80 1.04 11.86 5.72
C PHE A 80 -0.41 12.00 5.22
N GLY A 81 -1.38 11.92 6.13
CA GLY A 81 -2.82 12.09 5.83
C GLY A 81 -3.58 10.81 5.48
N GLU A 82 -2.89 9.66 5.34
CA GLU A 82 -3.54 8.39 5.00
C GLU A 82 -4.58 7.95 6.05
N ASN A 83 -4.26 8.17 7.34
CA ASN A 83 -5.16 7.85 8.45
C ASN A 83 -6.44 8.68 8.46
N GLU A 84 -6.48 9.77 7.70
CA GLU A 84 -7.65 10.64 7.66
C GLU A 84 -8.63 10.28 6.54
N LEU A 85 -8.22 9.37 5.64
CA LEU A 85 -9.03 8.94 4.50
C LEU A 85 -10.25 8.11 4.92
N PHE A 86 -10.16 7.45 6.08
CA PHE A 86 -11.20 6.60 6.61
C PHE A 86 -11.37 6.82 8.10
N ASP A 87 -12.61 6.79 8.57
CA ASP A 87 -12.91 6.79 9.99
C ASP A 87 -13.00 5.33 10.44
N GLN A 88 -12.07 4.91 11.29
CA GLN A 88 -12.16 3.60 11.93
C GLN A 88 -13.10 3.71 13.11
N MET A 89 -14.13 2.87 13.14
CA MET A 89 -15.02 2.82 14.29
C MET A 89 -14.20 2.46 15.53
N GLU A 90 -14.34 3.25 16.60
CA GLU A 90 -13.67 2.98 17.86
C GLU A 90 -13.96 1.55 18.32
N ASN A 91 -12.90 0.79 18.59
CA ASN A 91 -13.01 -0.61 18.93
C ASN A 91 -12.16 -0.96 20.15
N PRO A 92 -12.54 -0.45 21.33
CA PRO A 92 -11.79 -0.68 22.56
C PRO A 92 -11.80 -2.17 22.94
N ALA A 93 -10.72 -2.60 23.60
CA ALA A 93 -10.57 -3.97 24.06
C ALA A 93 -11.72 -4.35 25.01
N GLY A 94 -12.41 -5.46 24.71
CA GLY A 94 -13.54 -5.96 25.49
C GLY A 94 -14.93 -5.51 25.02
N SER A 95 -15.02 -4.65 24.00
CA SER A 95 -16.30 -4.24 23.40
C SER A 95 -17.07 -5.43 22.79
N THR A 96 -18.39 -5.34 22.74
CA THR A 96 -19.24 -6.31 22.05
C THR A 96 -18.91 -6.40 20.57
N LEU A 97 -18.58 -5.28 19.94
CA LEU A 97 -18.13 -5.20 18.55
C LEU A 97 -16.82 -5.99 18.34
N ARG A 98 -15.83 -5.83 19.24
CA ARG A 98 -14.57 -6.57 19.20
C ARG A 98 -14.80 -8.06 19.33
N ARG A 99 -15.66 -8.50 20.26
CA ARG A 99 -15.97 -9.92 20.46
C ARG A 99 -16.62 -10.55 19.22
N VAL A 100 -17.49 -9.81 18.54
CA VAL A 100 -18.09 -10.23 17.28
C VAL A 100 -17.05 -10.30 16.16
N GLN A 101 -16.20 -9.27 16.03
CA GLN A 101 -15.08 -9.27 15.08
C GLN A 101 -14.10 -10.41 15.31
N ASP A 102 -13.68 -10.66 16.55
CA ASP A 102 -12.73 -11.73 16.89
C ASP A 102 -13.32 -13.12 16.58
N ARG A 103 -14.64 -13.28 16.77
CA ARG A 103 -15.36 -14.50 16.40
C ARG A 103 -15.45 -14.66 14.89
N LEU A 104 -15.79 -13.60 14.16
CA LEU A 104 -15.83 -13.58 12.70
C LEU A 104 -14.44 -13.79 12.09
N GLN A 105 -13.40 -13.17 12.64
CA GLN A 105 -12.01 -13.35 12.25
C GLN A 105 -11.54 -14.78 12.47
N ARG A 106 -11.94 -15.43 13.56
CA ARG A 106 -11.63 -16.86 13.79
C ARG A 106 -12.25 -17.78 12.75
N ILE A 107 -13.41 -17.41 12.20
CA ILE A 107 -14.11 -18.20 11.17
C ILE A 107 -13.54 -17.89 9.77
N MET A 108 -13.37 -16.61 9.44
CA MET A 108 -12.95 -16.14 8.11
C MET A 108 -11.42 -16.07 7.91
N GLY A 109 -10.64 -16.15 9.00
CA GLY A 109 -9.18 -16.04 8.98
C GLY A 109 -8.63 -14.62 8.77
N VAL A 110 -9.50 -13.64 8.51
CA VAL A 110 -9.16 -12.23 8.27
C VAL A 110 -10.09 -11.37 9.13
N ALA A 111 -9.54 -10.36 9.81
CA ALA A 111 -10.36 -9.39 10.54
C ALA A 111 -11.16 -8.58 9.53
N MET A 112 -12.49 -8.51 9.69
CA MET A 112 -13.27 -7.54 8.91
C MET A 112 -12.91 -6.13 9.36
N PRO A 113 -12.32 -5.31 8.49
CA PRO A 113 -11.97 -3.95 8.84
C PRO A 113 -13.26 -3.13 8.87
N LEU A 114 -13.60 -2.58 10.04
CA LEU A 114 -14.75 -1.70 10.22
C LEU A 114 -14.28 -0.26 10.11
N PHE A 115 -14.21 0.23 8.88
CA PHE A 115 -14.01 1.63 8.59
C PHE A 115 -15.18 2.13 7.73
N HIS A 116 -15.57 3.38 7.95
CA HIS A 116 -16.47 4.06 7.03
C HIS A 116 -15.80 5.31 6.48
N ALA A 117 -16.18 5.64 5.26
CA ALA A 117 -15.88 6.92 4.67
C ALA A 117 -17.09 7.36 3.85
N ARG A 118 -16.90 7.71 2.59
CA ARG A 118 -17.92 8.31 1.74
C ARG A 118 -18.69 7.27 0.92
N GLY A 119 -19.98 7.54 0.69
CA GLY A 119 -20.80 6.79 -0.27
C GLY A 119 -20.49 7.18 -1.71
N VAL A 120 -20.86 6.30 -2.65
CA VAL A 120 -20.72 6.56 -4.10
C VAL A 120 -21.55 7.79 -4.51
N PHE A 121 -22.75 7.94 -3.94
CA PHE A 121 -23.69 9.02 -4.25
C PHE A 121 -24.00 9.97 -3.08
N GLN A 122 -23.60 9.61 -1.84
CA GLN A 122 -23.84 10.42 -0.64
C GLN A 122 -22.54 10.69 0.12
N TYR A 123 -22.47 11.82 0.85
CA TYR A 123 -21.29 12.19 1.62
C TYR A 123 -21.21 11.54 3.02
N SER A 124 -22.26 10.84 3.45
CA SER A 124 -22.46 10.48 4.86
C SER A 124 -21.97 9.08 5.27
N PHE A 125 -22.01 8.10 4.35
CA PHE A 125 -21.64 6.70 4.69
C PHE A 125 -21.30 5.87 3.43
N GLY A 126 -20.13 5.21 3.44
CA GLY A 126 -19.72 4.24 2.42
C GLY A 126 -18.25 3.80 2.51
N LEU A 127 -17.71 3.25 1.42
CA LEU A 127 -16.38 2.64 1.34
C LEU A 127 -15.34 3.48 0.58
N LEU A 128 -15.71 4.64 0.03
CA LEU A 128 -14.78 5.49 -0.71
C LEU A 128 -14.04 6.44 0.24
N PRO A 129 -12.73 6.65 0.09
CA PRO A 129 -11.97 7.52 0.98
C PRO A 129 -12.50 8.96 0.98
N TYR A 130 -12.32 9.65 2.12
CA TYR A 130 -12.55 11.09 2.20
C TYR A 130 -11.61 11.85 1.28
N ARG A 131 -12.06 13.01 0.79
CA ARG A 131 -11.25 13.91 -0.05
C ARG A 131 -10.29 14.73 0.81
N LYS A 132 -9.32 14.05 1.39
CA LYS A 132 -8.25 14.68 2.16
C LYS A 132 -6.93 14.56 1.42
N PRO A 133 -6.07 15.59 1.48
CA PRO A 133 -4.77 15.53 0.82
C PRO A 133 -3.90 14.45 1.49
N ILE A 134 -3.17 13.70 0.66
CA ILE A 134 -2.11 12.80 1.09
C ILE A 134 -0.80 13.43 0.67
N HIS A 135 0.13 13.59 1.60
CA HIS A 135 1.44 14.16 1.34
C HIS A 135 2.50 13.07 1.45
N THR A 136 3.00 12.60 0.31
CA THR A 136 4.08 11.62 0.26
C THR A 136 5.43 12.31 0.22
N VAL A 137 6.26 12.06 1.24
CA VAL A 137 7.63 12.54 1.32
C VAL A 137 8.58 11.40 0.95
N VAL A 138 9.45 11.68 0.00
CA VAL A 138 10.49 10.76 -0.46
C VAL A 138 11.79 11.15 0.21
N GLY A 139 12.35 10.23 1.00
CA GLY A 139 13.62 10.44 1.70
C GLY A 139 14.85 10.18 0.83
N ARG A 140 16.02 10.24 1.48
CA ARG A 140 17.29 10.01 0.79
C ARG A 140 17.42 8.55 0.37
N PRO A 141 17.84 8.27 -0.87
CA PRO A 141 18.11 6.90 -1.29
C PRO A 141 19.23 6.24 -0.48
N ILE A 142 19.02 4.96 -0.15
CA ILE A 142 19.96 4.09 0.54
C ILE A 142 20.61 3.19 -0.51
N PRO A 143 21.93 3.29 -0.70
CA PRO A 143 22.64 2.43 -1.64
C PRO A 143 22.64 0.99 -1.11
N VAL A 144 22.23 0.04 -1.96
CA VAL A 144 22.21 -1.39 -1.63
C VAL A 144 23.15 -2.13 -2.57
N THR A 145 24.02 -2.95 -2.01
CA THR A 145 24.87 -3.84 -2.80
C THR A 145 24.16 -5.18 -2.98
N GLN A 146 24.08 -5.66 -4.21
CA GLN A 146 23.44 -6.94 -4.49
C GLN A 146 24.27 -8.10 -3.93
N ASN A 147 23.72 -8.84 -2.98
CA ASN A 147 24.30 -10.08 -2.46
C ASN A 147 23.39 -11.27 -2.85
N PRO A 148 23.88 -12.25 -3.64
CA PRO A 148 23.08 -13.41 -4.04
C PRO A 148 22.73 -14.37 -2.88
N CYS A 149 23.44 -14.29 -1.75
CA CYS A 149 23.15 -15.06 -0.53
C CYS A 149 23.32 -14.13 0.69
N PRO A 150 22.35 -13.23 0.95
CA PRO A 150 22.45 -12.30 2.07
C PRO A 150 22.41 -13.08 3.38
N SER A 151 23.33 -12.75 4.30
CA SER A 151 23.25 -13.25 5.66
C SER A 151 22.09 -12.57 6.39
N LYS A 152 21.61 -13.17 7.48
CA LYS A 152 20.58 -12.54 8.30
C LYS A 152 21.05 -11.18 8.85
N ASP A 153 22.31 -11.11 9.26
CA ASP A 153 22.91 -9.89 9.80
C ASP A 153 22.98 -8.76 8.76
N ASP A 154 23.22 -9.08 7.48
CA ASP A 154 23.18 -8.09 6.38
C ASP A 154 21.78 -7.50 6.21
N ILE A 155 20.75 -8.34 6.31
CA ILE A 155 19.35 -7.94 6.20
C ILE A 155 18.95 -7.08 7.40
N ASP A 156 19.29 -7.53 8.61
CA ASP A 156 18.97 -6.82 9.84
C ASP A 156 19.65 -5.44 9.86
N THR A 157 20.91 -5.34 9.40
CA THR A 157 21.63 -4.07 9.27
C THR A 157 20.94 -3.12 8.29
N LEU A 158 20.59 -3.60 7.09
CA LEU A 158 19.91 -2.78 6.09
C LEU A 158 18.52 -2.36 6.54
N HIS A 159 17.81 -3.26 7.25
CA HIS A 159 16.51 -2.98 7.83
C HIS A 159 16.61 -1.88 8.89
N THR A 160 17.56 -1.96 9.83
CA THR A 160 17.81 -0.89 10.81
C THR A 160 18.07 0.45 10.13
N LEU A 161 18.94 0.47 9.12
CA LEU A 161 19.26 1.70 8.39
C LEU A 161 18.04 2.29 7.67
N TYR A 162 17.19 1.44 7.08
CA TYR A 162 15.93 1.88 6.49
C TYR A 162 14.98 2.50 7.53
N MET A 163 14.85 1.88 8.70
CA MET A 163 13.96 2.30 9.77
C MET A 163 14.42 3.64 10.39
N GLU A 164 15.73 3.83 10.52
CA GLU A 164 16.32 5.11 10.91
C GLU A 164 16.04 6.21 9.89
N ALA A 165 16.24 5.91 8.60
CA ALA A 165 15.99 6.88 7.53
C ALA A 165 14.49 7.23 7.42
N LEU A 166 13.59 6.26 7.64
CA LEU A 166 12.15 6.49 7.68
C LEU A 166 11.74 7.33 8.89
N THR A 167 12.32 7.05 10.06
CA THR A 167 12.15 7.88 11.27
C THR A 167 12.60 9.31 11.00
N GLN A 168 13.75 9.50 10.36
CA GLN A 168 14.25 10.82 9.98
C GLN A 168 13.26 11.56 9.07
N VAL A 169 12.77 10.91 8.00
CA VAL A 169 11.77 11.49 7.10
C VAL A 169 10.52 11.93 7.86
N PHE A 170 10.06 11.10 8.79
CA PHE A 170 8.90 11.44 9.61
C PHE A 170 9.18 12.63 10.53
N GLU A 171 10.24 12.60 11.32
CA GLU A 171 10.57 13.62 12.31
C GLU A 171 10.83 15.00 11.68
N GLU A 172 11.50 15.04 10.53
CA GLU A 172 11.78 16.28 9.80
C GLU A 172 10.50 16.94 9.25
N ASN A 173 9.48 16.14 8.95
CA ASN A 173 8.29 16.59 8.23
C ASN A 173 7.01 16.64 9.09
N LYS A 174 6.99 16.01 10.27
CA LYS A 174 5.78 15.85 11.10
C LYS A 174 5.09 17.17 11.44
N LYS A 175 5.88 18.23 11.72
CA LYS A 175 5.36 19.58 12.02
C LYS A 175 4.63 20.21 10.83
N ASN A 176 5.13 19.97 9.62
CA ASN A 176 4.56 20.54 8.39
C ASN A 176 3.18 19.96 8.05
N TYR A 177 2.90 18.75 8.55
CA TYR A 177 1.68 18.01 8.26
C TYR A 177 0.78 17.83 9.49
N GLY A 178 0.94 18.69 10.50
CA GLY A 178 0.01 18.78 11.63
C GLY A 178 0.09 17.63 12.63
N VAL A 179 1.19 16.88 12.64
CA VAL A 179 1.41 15.80 13.62
C VAL A 179 2.04 16.41 14.89
N PRO A 180 1.48 16.13 16.08
CA PRO A 180 2.01 16.62 17.36
C PRO A 180 3.47 16.20 17.62
N GLU A 181 4.23 17.00 18.36
CA GLU A 181 5.65 16.72 18.65
C GLU A 181 5.87 15.46 19.47
N ASP A 182 4.93 15.11 20.35
CA ASP A 182 4.93 13.93 21.19
C ASP A 182 4.71 12.62 20.43
N LYS A 183 4.21 12.70 19.18
CA LYS A 183 4.02 11.52 18.34
C LYS A 183 5.31 11.18 17.60
N HIS A 184 5.68 9.91 17.73
CA HIS A 184 6.85 9.28 17.12
C HIS A 184 6.42 7.99 16.40
N LEU A 185 7.20 7.57 15.40
CA LEU A 185 7.00 6.28 14.77
C LEU A 185 7.37 5.16 15.75
N ASN A 186 6.45 4.21 15.91
CA ASN A 186 6.69 2.99 16.67
C ASN A 186 6.64 1.81 15.72
N PHE A 187 7.74 1.05 15.68
CA PHE A 187 7.85 -0.17 14.90
C PHE A 187 7.64 -1.36 15.83
N ILE A 188 6.87 -2.36 15.39
CA ILE A 188 6.48 -3.57 16.16
C ILE A 188 7.15 -4.79 15.54
#